data_AF-A0A1I2X5G7-F1
#
_entry.id   AF-A0A1I2X5G7-F1
#
_cell.length_a   1.000
_cell.length_b   1.000
_cell.length_c   1.000
_cell.angle_alpha   90.00
_cell.angle_beta   90.00
_cell.angle_gamma   90.00
#
_symmetry.space_group_name_H-M   'P 1'
#
loop_
_entity.id
_entity.type
_entity.pdbx_description
1 polymer ?
#
loop_
_entity_poly.entity_id
_entity_poly.type
_entity_poly.pdbx_seq_one_letter_code
_entity_poly.pdbx_strand_id
1 'polypeptide(L)'
;MLKPVDPIETLLQRIREEDGLAREADERHDVRALEGHNAIVDALLERVRRIPLMSPAGVAAVLETAEALVAGSGADADEADLADAAELGQVASRFRAGQVCEADRAFLSHVSFSGGLGDHLVGAVSLIRAAARSACRPSFGQALAA
;
A
#
# COMPACT_ATOMS: atom_id res chain seq x y z
N MET A 1 -3.14 -21.77 18.51
CA MET A 1 -2.68 -22.02 17.13
C MET A 1 -2.21 -20.68 16.57
N LEU A 2 -0.94 -20.54 16.22
CA LEU A 2 -0.43 -19.35 15.54
C LEU A 2 -1.07 -19.31 14.14
N LYS A 3 -1.80 -18.23 13.81
CA LYS A 3 -2.24 -18.00 12.43
C LYS A 3 -0.98 -17.98 11.54
N PRO A 4 -1.00 -18.63 10.36
CA PRO A 4 0.05 -18.42 9.38
C PRO A 4 0.13 -16.90 9.13
N VAL A 5 1.27 -16.30 9.42
CA VAL A 5 1.51 -14.89 9.07
C VAL A 5 1.51 -14.85 7.55
N ASP A 6 0.62 -14.05 6.96
CA ASP A 6 0.56 -13.91 5.52
C ASP A 6 1.92 -13.34 5.05
N PRO A 7 2.62 -13.99 4.10
CA PRO A 7 3.89 -13.48 3.58
C PRO A 7 3.82 -12.01 3.13
N ILE A 8 2.64 -11.53 2.72
CA ILE A 8 2.44 -10.12 2.41
C ILE A 8 2.54 -9.22 3.64
N GLU A 9 1.90 -9.59 4.76
CA GLU A 9 1.88 -8.77 5.99
C GLU A 9 3.29 -8.60 6.54
N THR A 10 4.13 -9.65 6.46
CA THR A 10 5.52 -9.57 6.88
C THR A 10 6.33 -8.60 6.03
N LEU A 11 6.13 -8.61 4.71
CA LEU A 11 6.84 -7.70 3.80
C LEU A 11 6.39 -6.26 3.98
N LEU A 12 5.09 -6.03 4.13
CA LEU A 12 4.53 -4.71 4.36
C LEU A 12 4.99 -4.13 5.70
N GLN A 13 5.04 -4.95 6.75
CA GLN A 13 5.59 -4.55 8.03
C GLN A 13 7.05 -4.13 7.90
N ARG A 14 7.86 -4.92 7.15
CA ARG A 14 9.26 -4.56 6.91
C ARG A 14 9.40 -3.26 6.12
N ILE A 15 8.54 -3.01 5.14
CA ILE A 15 8.53 -1.74 4.40
C ILE A 15 8.33 -0.56 5.34
N ARG A 16 7.35 -0.64 6.26
CA ARG A 16 7.08 0.44 7.24
C ARG A 16 8.25 0.68 8.19
N GLU A 17 8.91 -0.38 8.62
CA GLU A 17 10.11 -0.28 9.48
C GLU A 17 11.26 0.43 8.75
N GLU A 18 11.57 0.02 7.53
CA GLU A 18 12.65 0.62 6.74
C GLU A 18 12.33 2.07 6.35
N ASP A 19 11.08 2.38 6.04
CA ASP A 19 10.62 3.75 5.76
C ASP A 19 10.73 4.65 7.01
N GLY A 20 10.40 4.14 8.20
CA GLY A 20 10.63 4.85 9.46
C GLY A 20 12.13 5.13 9.70
N LEU A 21 12.99 4.14 9.45
CA LEU A 21 14.45 4.30 9.55
C LEU A 21 15.01 5.28 8.53
N ALA A 22 14.45 5.32 7.32
CA ALA A 22 14.80 6.29 6.29
C ALA A 22 14.50 7.73 6.77
N ARG A 23 13.31 7.96 7.33
CA ARG A 23 12.92 9.27 7.89
C ARG A 23 13.82 9.69 9.05
N GLU A 24 14.11 8.78 9.98
CA GLU A 24 15.05 9.05 11.07
C GLU A 24 16.47 9.39 10.57
N ALA A 25 16.91 8.78 9.47
CA ALA A 25 18.18 9.10 8.85
C ALA A 25 18.17 10.49 8.19
N ASP A 26 17.07 10.85 7.52
CA ASP A 26 16.88 12.17 6.91
C ASP A 26 16.87 13.29 7.96
N GLU A 27 16.16 13.10 9.08
CA GLU A 27 16.15 14.02 10.22
C GLU A 27 17.56 14.25 10.82
N ARG A 28 18.43 13.23 10.74
CA ARG A 28 19.84 13.33 11.15
C ARG A 28 20.77 13.83 10.04
N HIS A 29 20.24 14.13 8.85
CA HIS A 29 20.99 14.46 7.64
C HIS A 29 22.03 13.40 7.23
N ASP A 30 21.77 12.12 7.52
CA ASP A 30 22.59 10.99 7.09
C ASP A 30 22.13 10.48 5.73
N VAL A 31 22.58 11.16 4.68
CA VAL A 31 22.21 10.87 3.28
C VAL A 31 22.52 9.42 2.90
N ARG A 32 23.62 8.84 3.39
CA ARG A 32 24.02 7.48 3.03
C ARG A 32 23.07 6.45 3.67
N ALA A 33 22.68 6.65 4.91
CA ALA A 33 21.71 5.78 5.57
C ALA A 33 20.33 5.90 4.92
N LEU A 34 19.88 7.12 4.61
CA LEU A 34 18.64 7.39 3.88
C LEU A 34 18.59 6.63 2.55
N GLU A 35 19.60 6.79 1.69
CA GLU A 35 19.70 6.09 0.40
C GLU A 35 19.69 4.56 0.58
N GLY A 36 20.38 4.06 1.61
CA GLY A 36 20.43 2.63 1.93
C GLY A 36 19.05 2.05 2.30
N HIS A 37 18.32 2.72 3.18
CA HIS A 37 16.96 2.32 3.57
C HIS A 37 15.97 2.42 2.41
N ASN A 38 16.05 3.49 1.61
CA ASN A 38 15.22 3.65 0.42
C ASN A 38 15.43 2.51 -0.60
N ALA A 39 16.68 2.11 -0.85
CA ALA A 39 16.97 0.98 -1.73
C ALA A 39 16.39 -0.36 -1.22
N ILE A 40 16.35 -0.55 0.11
CA ILE A 40 15.72 -1.73 0.73
C ILE A 40 14.19 -1.67 0.54
N VAL A 41 13.58 -0.51 0.78
CA VAL A 41 12.14 -0.28 0.56
C VAL A 41 11.78 -0.62 -0.89
N ASP A 42 12.52 -0.11 -1.87
CA ASP A 42 12.30 -0.40 -3.30
C ASP A 42 12.36 -1.91 -3.61
N ALA A 43 13.35 -2.61 -3.07
CA ALA A 43 13.49 -4.05 -3.25
C ALA A 43 12.31 -4.83 -2.62
N LEU A 44 11.80 -4.39 -1.47
CA LEU A 44 10.65 -5.01 -0.81
C LEU A 44 9.35 -4.73 -1.59
N LEU A 45 9.18 -3.50 -2.10
CA LEU A 45 8.06 -3.13 -2.96
C LEU A 45 8.01 -3.98 -4.24
N GLU A 46 9.17 -4.31 -4.83
CA GLU A 46 9.23 -5.26 -5.95
C GLU A 46 8.78 -6.67 -5.59
N ARG A 47 9.10 -7.11 -4.37
CA ARG A 47 8.66 -8.42 -3.89
C ARG A 47 7.15 -8.45 -3.67
N VAL A 48 6.59 -7.42 -3.06
CA VAL A 48 5.15 -7.27 -2.87
C VAL A 48 4.40 -7.35 -4.20
N ARG A 49 4.92 -6.68 -5.26
CA ARG A 49 4.31 -6.69 -6.60
C ARG A 49 4.16 -8.07 -7.23
N ARG A 50 4.94 -9.06 -6.78
CA ARG A 50 4.92 -10.43 -7.30
C ARG A 50 4.03 -11.37 -6.48
N ILE A 51 3.52 -10.90 -5.34
CA ILE A 51 2.67 -11.70 -4.46
C ILE A 51 1.23 -11.59 -4.94
N PRO A 52 0.58 -12.71 -5.28
CA PRO A 52 -0.85 -12.70 -5.55
C PRO A 52 -1.60 -12.44 -4.24
N LEU A 53 -2.29 -11.30 -4.17
CA LEU A 53 -3.19 -11.03 -3.04
C LEU A 53 -4.50 -11.76 -3.29
N MET A 54 -4.84 -12.70 -2.41
CA MET A 54 -5.98 -13.60 -2.57
C MET A 54 -7.07 -13.38 -1.51
N SER A 55 -6.87 -12.42 -0.61
CA SER A 55 -7.79 -12.12 0.49
C SER A 55 -8.07 -10.61 0.58
N PRO A 56 -9.28 -10.22 1.05
CA PRO A 56 -9.58 -8.83 1.36
C PRO A 56 -8.64 -8.24 2.41
N ALA A 57 -8.23 -9.03 3.40
CA ALA A 57 -7.27 -8.63 4.43
C ALA A 57 -5.89 -8.27 3.85
N GLY A 58 -5.39 -9.08 2.90
CA GLY A 58 -4.12 -8.79 2.21
C GLY A 58 -4.20 -7.52 1.37
N VAL A 59 -5.33 -7.27 0.69
CA VAL A 59 -5.55 -6.00 -0.02
C VAL A 59 -5.61 -4.82 0.95
N ALA A 60 -6.35 -4.93 2.06
CA ALA A 60 -6.42 -3.89 3.08
C ALA A 60 -5.03 -3.55 3.63
N ALA A 61 -4.22 -4.56 3.95
CA ALA A 61 -2.86 -4.35 4.45
C ALA A 61 -1.97 -3.57 3.45
N VAL A 62 -2.08 -3.89 2.16
CA VAL A 62 -1.36 -3.18 1.09
C VAL A 62 -1.80 -1.72 1.00
N LEU A 63 -3.11 -1.47 1.03
CA LEU A 63 -3.68 -0.11 0.95
C LEU A 63 -3.32 0.74 2.18
N GLU A 64 -3.36 0.19 3.40
CA GLU A 64 -2.92 0.89 4.62
C GLU A 64 -1.42 1.18 4.61
N THR A 65 -0.62 0.28 4.03
CA THR A 65 0.81 0.55 3.87
C THR A 65 1.03 1.67 2.88
N ALA A 66 0.28 1.68 1.78
CA ALA A 66 0.32 2.77 0.83
C ALA A 66 -0.10 4.10 1.49
N GLU A 67 -1.23 4.14 2.20
CA GLU A 67 -1.67 5.30 2.99
C GLU A 67 -0.56 5.82 3.91
N ALA A 68 0.10 4.96 4.68
CA ALA A 68 1.16 5.36 5.61
C ALA A 68 2.41 5.93 4.91
N LEU A 69 2.75 5.40 3.73
CA LEU A 69 3.84 5.92 2.89
C LEU A 69 3.46 7.29 2.29
N VAL A 70 2.22 7.44 1.82
CA VAL A 70 1.67 8.71 1.32
C VAL A 70 1.68 9.76 2.42
N ALA A 71 0.99 9.48 3.53
CA ALA A 71 0.81 10.43 4.62
C ALA A 71 2.13 10.83 5.29
N GLY A 72 3.12 9.95 5.25
CA GLY A 72 4.41 10.19 5.87
C GLY A 72 5.52 10.66 4.93
N SER A 73 5.21 10.94 3.67
CA SER A 73 6.09 11.72 2.77
C SER A 73 6.30 13.18 3.25
N GLY A 74 5.64 13.58 4.35
CA GLY A 74 6.04 14.73 5.15
C GLY A 74 5.78 16.07 4.45
N ALA A 75 6.75 16.98 4.51
CA ALA A 75 6.64 18.35 3.97
C ALA A 75 6.48 18.41 2.45
N ASP A 76 6.72 17.30 1.75
CA ASP A 76 6.60 17.17 0.31
C ASP A 76 5.23 16.63 -0.15
N ALA A 77 4.38 16.16 0.79
CA ALA A 77 3.02 15.74 0.49
C ALA A 77 2.12 16.95 0.25
N ASP A 78 1.47 17.01 -0.91
CA ASP A 78 0.47 18.05 -1.15
C ASP A 78 -0.92 17.65 -0.63
N GLU A 79 -1.89 18.58 -0.71
CA GLU A 79 -3.25 18.34 -0.24
C GLU A 79 -3.95 17.20 -1.01
N ALA A 80 -3.57 16.99 -2.28
CA ALA A 80 -4.12 15.91 -3.09
C ALA A 80 -3.55 14.55 -2.65
N ASP A 81 -2.25 14.47 -2.36
CA ASP A 81 -1.62 13.28 -1.81
C ASP A 81 -2.29 12.87 -0.49
N LEU A 82 -2.52 13.82 0.42
CA LEU A 82 -3.19 13.54 1.70
C LEU A 82 -4.65 13.11 1.52
N ALA A 83 -5.36 13.68 0.54
CA ALA A 83 -6.72 13.26 0.21
C ALA A 83 -6.74 11.83 -0.34
N ASP A 84 -5.82 11.49 -1.25
CA ASP A 84 -5.66 10.15 -1.78
C ASP A 84 -5.31 9.15 -0.67
N ALA A 85 -4.41 9.51 0.27
CA ALA A 85 -4.09 8.71 1.44
C ALA A 85 -5.34 8.39 2.27
N ALA A 86 -6.14 9.41 2.56
CA ALA A 86 -7.36 9.25 3.35
C ALA A 86 -8.39 8.37 2.64
N GLU A 87 -8.53 8.48 1.31
CA GLU A 87 -9.40 7.60 0.54
C GLU A 87 -8.89 6.15 0.56
N LEU A 88 -7.58 5.93 0.41
CA LEU A 88 -6.96 4.61 0.52
C LEU A 88 -7.23 3.96 1.89
N GLY A 89 -7.10 4.71 2.99
CA GLY A 89 -7.39 4.23 4.33
C GLY A 89 -8.87 3.84 4.52
N GLN A 90 -9.78 4.64 3.97
CA GLN A 90 -11.21 4.32 3.98
C GLN A 90 -11.53 3.05 3.19
N VAL A 91 -10.96 2.90 1.99
CA VAL A 91 -11.11 1.69 1.17
C VAL A 91 -10.52 0.49 1.91
N ALA A 92 -9.32 0.62 2.50
CA ALA A 92 -8.69 -0.44 3.26
C ALA A 92 -9.55 -0.92 4.45
N SER A 93 -10.15 0.02 5.18
CA SER A 93 -11.08 -0.26 6.28
C SER A 93 -12.29 -1.08 5.79
N ARG A 94 -12.88 -0.72 4.65
CA ARG A 94 -13.98 -1.49 4.03
C ARG A 94 -13.54 -2.89 3.59
N PHE A 95 -12.35 -3.03 3.01
CA PHE A 95 -11.77 -4.33 2.68
C PHE A 95 -11.57 -5.21 3.92
N ARG A 96 -11.06 -4.63 5.01
CA ARG A 96 -10.88 -5.34 6.29
C ARG A 96 -12.22 -5.77 6.90
N ALA A 97 -13.26 -4.97 6.76
CA ALA A 97 -14.62 -5.30 7.19
C ALA A 97 -15.32 -6.31 6.27
N GLY A 98 -14.73 -6.68 5.11
CA GLY A 98 -15.39 -7.51 4.10
C GLY A 98 -16.53 -6.79 3.37
N GLN A 99 -16.62 -5.46 3.48
CA GLN A 99 -17.70 -4.61 2.96
C GLN A 99 -17.31 -3.94 1.63
N VAL A 100 -16.62 -4.67 0.75
CA VAL A 100 -16.13 -4.12 -0.52
C VAL A 100 -17.28 -3.93 -1.50
N CYS A 101 -17.49 -2.71 -1.96
CA CYS A 101 -18.55 -2.37 -2.92
C CYS A 101 -18.02 -2.17 -4.34
N GLU A 102 -18.94 -1.97 -5.29
CA GLU A 102 -18.59 -1.66 -6.68
C GLU A 102 -17.81 -0.35 -6.81
N ALA A 103 -18.14 0.66 -5.99
CA ALA A 103 -17.41 1.94 -5.97
C ALA A 103 -15.95 1.76 -5.54
N ASP A 104 -15.67 0.90 -4.55
CA ASP A 104 -14.28 0.60 -4.15
C ASP A 104 -13.49 -0.07 -5.28
N ARG A 105 -14.13 -0.99 -6.01
CA ARG A 105 -13.51 -1.64 -7.18
C ARG A 105 -13.29 -0.65 -8.32
N ALA A 106 -14.24 0.26 -8.55
CA ALA A 106 -14.14 1.30 -9.56
C ALA A 106 -13.00 2.28 -9.23
N PHE A 107 -12.88 2.70 -7.97
CA PHE A 107 -11.77 3.52 -7.48
C PHE A 107 -10.43 2.82 -7.68
N LEU A 108 -10.29 1.57 -7.22
CA LEU A 108 -9.05 0.82 -7.40
C LEU A 108 -8.70 0.59 -8.88
N SER A 109 -9.71 0.35 -9.72
CA SER A 109 -9.53 0.27 -11.17
C SER A 109 -9.09 1.60 -11.77
N HIS A 110 -9.65 2.72 -11.30
CA HIS A 110 -9.26 4.06 -11.70
C HIS A 110 -7.79 4.30 -11.35
N VAL A 111 -7.40 4.13 -10.08
CA VAL A 111 -6.00 4.31 -9.61
C VAL A 111 -5.03 3.34 -10.28
N SER A 112 -5.49 2.16 -10.69
CA SER A 112 -4.65 1.24 -11.47
C SER A 112 -4.37 1.72 -12.90
N PHE A 113 -5.25 2.54 -13.47
CA PHE A 113 -5.21 2.99 -14.87
C PHE A 113 -4.74 4.44 -15.01
N SER A 114 -5.19 5.32 -14.13
CA SER A 114 -4.67 6.67 -14.01
C SER A 114 -3.29 6.57 -13.35
N GLY A 115 -2.37 7.45 -13.73
CA GLY A 115 -1.16 7.67 -12.94
C GLY A 115 -1.47 8.37 -11.60
N GLY A 116 -2.70 8.32 -11.10
CA GLY A 116 -3.16 9.04 -9.91
C GLY A 116 -2.61 8.40 -8.64
N LEU A 117 -1.35 8.70 -8.35
CA LEU A 117 -0.94 9.59 -7.27
C LEU A 117 0.23 10.39 -7.85
N GLY A 118 0.46 11.63 -7.45
CA GLY A 118 1.54 12.47 -8.01
C GLY A 118 2.94 11.84 -7.96
N ASP A 119 3.94 12.59 -8.45
CA ASP A 119 5.32 12.10 -8.61
C ASP A 119 6.02 11.66 -7.29
N HIS A 120 5.44 11.94 -6.11
CA HIS A 120 6.09 11.70 -4.82
C HIS A 120 5.91 10.27 -4.25
N LEU A 121 5.22 9.37 -4.96
CA LEU A 121 4.67 8.14 -4.37
C LEU A 121 4.86 6.86 -5.18
N VAL A 122 5.95 6.74 -5.94
CA VAL A 122 6.23 5.59 -6.81
C VAL A 122 6.04 4.23 -6.10
N GLY A 123 6.44 4.14 -4.83
CA GLY A 123 6.27 2.95 -4.00
C GLY A 123 4.81 2.68 -3.58
N ALA A 124 4.11 3.69 -3.05
CA ALA A 124 2.71 3.55 -2.65
C ALA A 124 1.80 3.29 -3.86
N VAL A 125 2.02 4.00 -4.98
CA VAL A 125 1.38 3.74 -6.27
C VAL A 125 1.59 2.27 -6.69
N SER A 126 2.80 1.75 -6.53
CA SER A 126 3.11 0.37 -6.86
C SER A 126 2.37 -0.64 -5.98
N LEU A 127 2.23 -0.36 -4.68
CA LEU A 127 1.43 -1.15 -3.75
C LEU A 127 -0.06 -1.12 -4.15
N ILE A 128 -0.60 0.06 -4.42
CA ILE A 128 -2.00 0.22 -4.80
C ILE A 128 -2.30 -0.51 -6.12
N ARG A 129 -1.40 -0.44 -7.09
CA ARG A 129 -1.51 -1.23 -8.34
C ARG A 129 -1.44 -2.74 -8.11
N ALA A 130 -0.71 -3.22 -7.11
CA ALA A 130 -0.73 -4.63 -6.73
C ALA A 130 -2.08 -5.03 -6.10
N ALA A 131 -2.57 -4.21 -5.15
CA ALA A 131 -3.89 -4.35 -4.53
C ALA A 131 -5.03 -4.35 -5.56
N ALA A 132 -5.07 -3.35 -6.42
CA ALA A 132 -6.10 -3.17 -7.43
C ALA A 132 -6.16 -4.33 -8.42
N ARG A 133 -5.01 -4.79 -8.94
CA ARG A 133 -4.96 -5.93 -9.87
C ARG A 133 -5.56 -7.21 -9.27
N SER A 134 -5.36 -7.44 -7.98
CA SER A 134 -5.99 -8.55 -7.27
C SER A 134 -7.48 -8.31 -7.04
N ALA A 135 -7.85 -7.15 -6.50
CA ALA A 135 -9.21 -6.82 -6.10
C ALA A 135 -10.20 -6.71 -7.28
N CYS A 136 -9.72 -6.31 -8.46
CA CYS A 136 -10.52 -6.17 -9.67
C CYS A 136 -10.80 -7.50 -10.38
N ARG A 137 -10.21 -8.62 -9.92
CA ARG A 137 -10.50 -9.94 -10.51
C ARG A 137 -11.97 -10.32 -10.26
N PRO A 138 -12.70 -10.85 -11.26
CA PRO A 138 -14.11 -11.23 -11.12
C PRO A 138 -14.39 -12.23 -9.97
N SER A 139 -13.42 -13.10 -9.68
CA SER A 139 -13.50 -14.09 -8.61
C SER A 139 -13.13 -13.56 -7.22
N PHE A 140 -12.58 -12.34 -7.14
CA PHE A 140 -12.14 -11.75 -5.88
C PHE A 140 -13.35 -11.45 -4.99
N GLY A 141 -13.46 -12.14 -3.86
CA GLY A 141 -14.55 -11.96 -2.90
C GLY A 141 -15.85 -12.73 -3.20
N GLN A 142 -15.91 -13.60 -4.23
CA GLN A 142 -17.09 -14.49 -4.41
C GLN A 142 -17.31 -15.45 -3.23
N ALA A 143 -16.32 -15.61 -2.34
CA ALA A 143 -16.41 -16.36 -1.10
C ALA A 143 -16.96 -15.56 0.11
N LEU A 144 -17.28 -14.27 -0.04
CA LEU A 144 -17.88 -13.46 1.05
C LEU A 144 -19.42 -13.39 0.97
N ALA A 145 -20.02 -13.89 -0.10
CA ALA A 145 -21.46 -13.83 -0.37
C ALA A 145 -22.18 -15.20 -0.30
N ALA A 146 -21.47 -16.26 0.10
CA ALA A 146 -22.00 -17.60 0.35
C ALA A 146 -21.86 -17.95 1.83
#